data_AF-A0A0B2SK54-F1
#
_entry.id   AF-A0A0B2SK54-F1
#
_cell.length_a   1.000
_cell.length_b   1.000
_cell.length_c   1.000
_cell.angle_alpha   90.00
_cell.angle_beta   90.00
_cell.angle_gamma   90.00
#
_symmetry.space_group_name_H-M   'P 1'
#
loop_
_entity.id
_entity.type
_entity.pdbx_description
1 polymer ?
#
loop_
_entity_poly.entity_id
_entity_poly.type
_entity_poly.pdbx_seq_one_letter_code
_entity_poly.pdbx_strand_id
1 'polypeptide(L)'
;MRHVSFPTKTALERDPTPESSDSDVFASFRFRGTAMKCNQRFKRVAKPRLPVQTTEPVRRSLRTKPNPSPQPDISPGKMKTLTLDFFQIDALDLAPRLLGKFLRRDDVVLRITEVEAYRPNDSACHGRFGVTSRTAPVFGPGGHAYVYLCYGLHMMLNVVADKEGAGAAVLIRSCSPVSGLDVIQQRRGLKTEKPILLTGPGKVGQALGLSTEWSNHPLYTPGGLELLDGPEPENILVGPRVGIQYASPEHINALWRFAIAGTPWISAPKNTLRPA
;
A
#
# COMPACT_ATOMS: atom_id res chain seq x y z
N MET A 1 -34.07 59.59 43.99
CA MET A 1 -33.53 60.97 43.82
C MET A 1 -32.03 60.86 43.63
N ARG A 2 -31.51 61.56 42.62
CA ARG A 2 -30.11 61.72 42.16
C ARG A 2 -29.54 60.66 41.20
N HIS A 3 -29.70 61.03 39.92
CA HIS A 3 -28.89 60.72 38.75
C HIS A 3 -27.37 60.72 39.01
N VAL A 4 -26.64 59.84 38.34
CA VAL A 4 -25.31 60.14 37.79
C VAL A 4 -25.17 59.50 36.40
N SER A 5 -24.62 60.28 35.48
CA SER A 5 -24.60 60.13 34.03
C SER A 5 -23.48 59.24 33.48
N PHE A 6 -23.69 58.76 32.25
CA PHE A 6 -22.70 58.13 31.37
C PHE A 6 -21.62 59.10 30.86
N PRO A 7 -20.47 58.58 30.41
CA PRO A 7 -19.77 59.11 29.25
C PRO A 7 -19.75 58.11 28.08
N THR A 8 -19.83 58.67 26.88
CA THR A 8 -19.86 58.02 25.56
C THR A 8 -18.50 58.00 24.87
N LYS A 9 -18.32 56.97 24.03
CA LYS A 9 -17.50 56.87 22.80
C LYS A 9 -15.97 56.90 22.89
N THR A 10 -15.38 55.80 22.43
CA THR A 10 -14.54 55.82 21.21
C THR A 10 -14.57 54.45 20.52
N ALA A 11 -14.84 54.48 19.21
CA ALA A 11 -14.69 53.34 18.32
C ALA A 11 -13.19 53.10 18.07
N LEU A 12 -12.77 51.84 18.06
CA LEU A 12 -11.49 51.43 17.50
C LEU A 12 -11.74 50.43 16.39
N GLU A 13 -11.03 50.68 15.31
CA GLU A 13 -11.20 50.17 13.96
C GLU A 13 -10.93 48.67 13.85
N ARG A 14 -11.58 48.07 12.85
CA ARG A 14 -11.20 46.76 12.32
C ARG A 14 -10.03 46.98 11.39
N ASP A 15 -9.01 46.15 11.52
CA ASP A 15 -8.06 45.87 10.44
C ASP A 15 -7.80 44.35 10.34
N PRO A 16 -7.41 43.86 9.15
CA PRO A 16 -7.74 42.53 8.67
C PRO A 16 -6.69 41.45 8.99
N THR A 17 -7.13 40.21 8.80
CA THR A 17 -6.38 38.94 8.79
C THR A 17 -5.04 38.99 8.03
N PRO A 18 -4.12 38.09 8.39
CA PRO A 18 -3.34 37.37 7.40
C PRO A 18 -3.66 35.87 7.43
N GLU A 19 -4.08 35.36 6.27
CA GLU A 19 -3.94 33.96 5.89
C GLU A 19 -2.46 33.56 5.98
N SER A 20 -2.16 32.44 6.63
CA SER A 20 -0.82 31.83 6.57
C SER A 20 -0.91 30.39 6.07
N SER A 21 -0.60 30.25 4.79
CA SER A 21 -0.26 29.01 4.11
C SER A 21 1.10 28.50 4.59
N ASP A 22 1.14 27.38 5.31
CA ASP A 22 2.38 26.66 5.63
C ASP A 22 2.76 25.74 4.46
N SER A 23 3.30 26.36 3.42
CA SER A 23 4.23 25.75 2.47
C SER A 23 5.60 26.37 2.71
N ASP A 24 6.65 25.54 2.65
CA ASP A 24 8.07 25.92 2.67
C ASP A 24 8.80 25.88 4.03
N VAL A 25 9.01 24.65 4.51
CA VAL A 25 10.23 24.33 5.27
C VAL A 25 10.89 23.15 4.59
N PHE A 26 11.68 23.38 3.52
CA PHE A 26 12.78 22.51 3.06
C PHE A 26 13.43 23.10 1.80
N ALA A 27 14.31 24.10 1.97
CA ALA A 27 15.21 24.52 0.88
C ALA A 27 16.47 25.20 1.42
N SER A 28 17.51 24.42 1.75
CA SER A 28 18.89 24.93 1.71
C SER A 28 19.91 23.80 1.87
N PHE A 29 20.38 23.20 0.78
CA PHE A 29 21.77 22.73 0.71
C PHE A 29 22.24 22.75 -0.75
N ARG A 30 22.97 23.82 -1.10
CA ARG A 30 23.77 23.91 -2.33
C ARG A 30 25.00 23.04 -2.14
N PHE A 31 25.20 22.04 -3.01
CA PHE A 31 26.51 21.42 -3.19
C PHE A 31 27.12 21.86 -4.51
N ARG A 32 28.32 22.44 -4.39
CA ARG A 32 29.18 22.90 -5.48
C ARG A 32 29.65 21.71 -6.30
N GLY A 33 29.50 21.80 -7.62
CA GLY A 33 30.09 20.86 -8.57
C GLY A 33 31.59 21.09 -8.72
N THR A 34 32.33 19.99 -8.81
CA THR A 34 33.70 19.96 -9.35
C THR A 34 33.74 18.90 -10.43
N ALA A 35 33.96 19.35 -11.67
CA ALA A 35 34.14 18.49 -12.83
C ALA A 35 35.54 17.87 -12.82
N MET A 36 35.63 16.55 -12.99
CA MET A 36 36.88 15.83 -13.28
C MET A 36 36.70 15.09 -14.61
N LYS A 37 37.55 15.47 -15.58
CA LYS A 37 37.64 14.89 -16.92
C LYS A 37 38.19 13.48 -16.83
N CYS A 38 37.49 12.49 -17.40
CA CYS A 38 38.01 11.15 -17.62
C CYS A 38 38.34 10.97 -19.10
N ASN A 39 39.64 10.90 -19.42
CA ASN A 39 40.13 10.61 -20.76
C ASN A 39 41.13 9.45 -20.65
N GLN A 40 40.72 8.23 -20.99
CA GLN A 40 41.66 7.14 -21.28
C GLN A 40 41.00 6.03 -22.10
N ARG A 41 41.52 5.87 -23.33
CA ARG A 41 41.24 4.80 -24.28
C ARG A 41 41.77 3.47 -23.75
N PHE A 42 40.90 2.47 -23.60
CA PHE A 42 41.32 1.08 -23.39
C PHE A 42 41.57 0.40 -24.73
N LYS A 43 42.81 -0.06 -24.95
CA LYS A 43 43.21 -0.90 -26.09
C LYS A 43 42.60 -2.29 -25.92
N ARG A 44 41.96 -2.82 -26.98
CA ARG A 44 41.49 -4.22 -27.07
C ARG A 44 42.69 -5.16 -27.09
N VAL A 45 42.75 -6.09 -26.13
CA VAL A 45 43.66 -7.23 -26.14
C VAL A 45 42.86 -8.48 -26.49
N ALA A 46 43.28 -9.20 -27.53
CA ALA A 46 42.65 -10.43 -27.99
C ALA A 46 42.88 -11.58 -26.99
N LYS A 47 41.83 -12.37 -26.73
CA LYS A 47 41.93 -13.60 -25.92
C LYS A 47 42.33 -14.79 -26.81
N PRO A 48 43.23 -15.69 -26.36
CA PRO A 48 43.57 -16.90 -27.09
C PRO A 48 42.42 -17.93 -27.08
N ARG A 49 42.21 -18.61 -28.21
CA ARG A 49 41.26 -19.74 -28.33
C ARG A 49 41.88 -21.01 -27.74
N LEU A 50 41.17 -21.65 -26.83
CA LEU A 50 41.45 -23.02 -26.37
C LEU A 50 40.71 -24.05 -27.24
N PRO A 51 41.22 -25.28 -27.39
CA PRO A 51 40.71 -26.25 -28.34
C PRO A 51 39.37 -26.86 -27.89
N VAL A 52 38.49 -27.06 -28.88
CA VAL A 52 37.18 -27.69 -28.74
C VAL A 52 37.37 -29.21 -28.61
N GLN A 53 36.95 -29.78 -27.48
CA GLN A 53 36.81 -31.23 -27.33
C GLN A 53 35.38 -31.64 -27.72
N THR A 54 35.28 -32.51 -28.73
CA THR A 54 34.05 -33.20 -29.13
C THR A 54 33.66 -34.22 -28.08
N THR A 55 32.46 -34.07 -27.50
CA THR A 55 31.84 -35.11 -26.67
C THR A 55 30.50 -35.52 -27.30
N GLU A 56 30.29 -36.83 -27.39
CA GLU A 56 29.13 -37.49 -27.99
C GLU A 56 27.81 -37.18 -27.26
N PRO A 57 26.64 -37.24 -27.93
CA PRO A 57 25.37 -36.87 -27.34
C PRO A 57 24.82 -38.00 -26.45
N VAL A 58 24.76 -37.74 -25.14
CA VAL A 58 24.02 -38.59 -24.19
C VAL A 58 22.51 -38.43 -24.41
N ARG A 59 21.84 -39.55 -24.70
CA ARG A 59 20.38 -39.64 -24.95
C ARG A 59 19.59 -39.20 -23.71
N ARG A 60 18.89 -38.07 -23.82
CA ARG A 60 18.12 -37.44 -22.74
C ARG A 60 16.81 -38.22 -22.51
N SER A 61 16.72 -38.95 -21.40
CA SER A 61 15.47 -39.54 -20.92
C SER A 61 14.42 -38.46 -20.67
N LEU A 62 13.27 -38.56 -21.34
CA LEU A 62 12.12 -37.68 -21.15
C LEU A 62 11.56 -37.87 -19.73
N ARG A 63 11.89 -36.94 -18.82
CA ARG A 63 11.16 -36.77 -17.56
C ARG A 63 9.76 -36.26 -17.89
N THR A 64 8.76 -37.10 -17.72
CA THR A 64 7.35 -36.69 -17.65
C THR A 64 7.17 -35.69 -16.50
N LYS A 65 6.65 -34.50 -16.82
CA LYS A 65 6.33 -33.48 -15.82
C LYS A 65 5.23 -34.01 -14.90
N PRO A 66 5.34 -33.86 -13.57
CA PRO A 66 4.24 -34.18 -12.67
C PRO A 66 3.05 -33.26 -12.99
N ASN A 67 1.86 -33.83 -12.93
CA ASN A 67 0.60 -33.14 -13.18
C ASN A 67 0.46 -31.97 -12.19
N PRO A 68 0.16 -30.73 -12.62
CA PRO A 68 -0.04 -29.63 -11.69
C PRO A 68 -1.24 -29.94 -10.79
N SER A 69 -1.04 -29.74 -9.49
CA SER A 69 -2.10 -29.76 -8.48
C SER A 69 -3.26 -28.84 -8.91
N PRO A 70 -4.51 -29.15 -8.51
CA PRO A 70 -5.68 -28.37 -8.94
C PRO A 70 -5.49 -26.91 -8.53
N GLN A 71 -5.38 -26.02 -9.50
CA GLN A 71 -5.39 -24.59 -9.22
C GLN A 71 -6.76 -24.25 -8.61
N PRO A 72 -6.81 -23.44 -7.54
CA PRO A 72 -8.08 -23.02 -6.98
C PRO A 72 -8.92 -22.37 -8.07
N ASP A 73 -10.20 -22.72 -8.14
CA ASP A 73 -11.14 -22.20 -9.13
C ASP A 73 -11.34 -20.69 -8.88
N ILE A 74 -10.67 -19.85 -9.67
CA ILE A 74 -10.67 -18.37 -9.56
C ILE A 74 -11.94 -17.78 -10.20
N SER A 75 -12.97 -18.58 -10.47
CA SER A 75 -14.24 -18.10 -11.00
C SER A 75 -14.88 -17.09 -10.03
N PRO A 76 -15.22 -15.86 -10.48
CA PRO A 76 -15.72 -14.79 -9.60
C PRO A 76 -16.97 -15.13 -8.78
N GLY A 77 -17.75 -16.12 -9.21
CA GLY A 77 -18.97 -16.57 -8.53
C GLY A 77 -18.78 -17.57 -7.37
N LYS A 78 -17.55 -18.03 -7.09
CA LYS A 78 -17.27 -19.00 -6.02
C LYS A 78 -16.47 -18.45 -4.84
N MET A 79 -16.06 -17.17 -4.90
CA MET A 79 -15.30 -16.54 -3.82
C MET A 79 -16.21 -16.31 -2.61
N LYS A 80 -15.81 -16.82 -1.45
CA LYS A 80 -16.57 -16.72 -0.20
C LYS A 80 -16.22 -15.44 0.53
N THR A 81 -17.19 -14.85 1.21
CA THR A 81 -16.94 -13.72 2.10
C THR A 81 -16.28 -14.17 3.40
N LEU A 82 -15.41 -13.35 3.96
CA LEU A 82 -14.78 -13.60 5.26
C LEU A 82 -15.72 -13.22 6.40
N THR A 83 -15.59 -13.87 7.56
CA THR A 83 -16.39 -13.53 8.75
C THR A 83 -15.77 -12.35 9.51
N LEU A 84 -16.56 -11.69 10.36
CA LEU A 84 -16.10 -10.56 11.18
C LEU A 84 -14.87 -10.92 12.04
N ASP A 85 -14.86 -12.11 12.64
CA ASP A 85 -13.77 -12.60 13.49
C ASP A 85 -12.41 -12.66 12.78
N PHE A 86 -12.41 -12.79 11.44
CA PHE A 86 -11.18 -12.74 10.66
C PHE A 86 -10.44 -11.40 10.84
N PHE A 87 -11.17 -10.30 11.03
CA PHE A 87 -10.64 -8.95 11.08
C PHE A 87 -10.39 -8.44 12.51
N GLN A 88 -11.10 -8.99 13.50
CA GLN A 88 -11.02 -8.58 14.91
C GLN A 88 -9.81 -9.19 15.64
N ILE A 89 -8.62 -9.02 15.05
CA ILE A 89 -7.33 -9.46 15.57
C ILE A 89 -6.30 -8.34 15.40
N ASP A 90 -5.14 -8.48 16.05
CA ASP A 90 -4.07 -7.49 15.95
C ASP A 90 -3.66 -7.24 14.48
N ALA A 91 -3.33 -6.00 14.12
CA ALA A 91 -2.95 -5.65 12.75
C ALA A 91 -1.73 -6.45 12.23
N LEU A 92 -0.81 -6.86 13.11
CA LEU A 92 0.34 -7.69 12.73
C LEU A 92 -0.05 -9.13 12.43
N ASP A 93 -1.13 -9.63 13.04
CA ASP A 93 -1.67 -10.96 12.74
C ASP A 93 -2.58 -10.91 11.50
N LEU A 94 -3.33 -9.83 11.33
CA LEU A 94 -4.21 -9.63 10.18
C LEU A 94 -3.43 -9.43 8.87
N ALA A 95 -2.35 -8.66 8.90
CA ALA A 95 -1.58 -8.33 7.70
C ALA A 95 -1.13 -9.55 6.87
N PRO A 96 -0.44 -10.56 7.42
CA PRO A 96 -0.09 -11.76 6.66
C PRO A 96 -1.32 -12.56 6.21
N ARG A 97 -2.41 -12.58 6.97
CA ARG A 97 -3.66 -13.29 6.61
C ARG A 97 -4.38 -12.68 5.41
N LEU A 98 -4.24 -11.37 5.22
CA LEU A 98 -4.78 -10.65 4.07
C LEU A 98 -4.04 -10.95 2.76
N LEU A 99 -2.79 -11.41 2.83
CA LEU A 99 -2.06 -11.80 1.63
C LEU A 99 -2.78 -12.96 0.92
N GLY A 100 -2.96 -12.80 -0.38
CA GLY A 100 -3.61 -13.77 -1.24
C GLY A 100 -5.14 -13.71 -1.27
N LYS A 101 -5.76 -12.95 -0.37
CA LYS A 101 -7.19 -12.65 -0.38
C LYS A 101 -7.55 -11.72 -1.54
N PHE A 102 -8.82 -11.67 -1.89
CA PHE A 102 -9.30 -10.90 -3.04
C PHE A 102 -10.05 -9.64 -2.61
N LEU A 103 -9.78 -8.54 -3.29
CA LEU A 103 -10.59 -7.33 -3.28
C LEU A 103 -11.46 -7.32 -4.53
N ARG A 104 -12.76 -7.18 -4.36
CA ARG A 104 -13.72 -7.06 -5.46
C ARG A 104 -14.40 -5.70 -5.42
N ARG A 105 -14.43 -5.02 -6.56
CA ARG A 105 -15.28 -3.85 -6.78
C ARG A 105 -15.77 -3.84 -8.22
N ASP A 106 -17.08 -3.89 -8.39
CA ASP A 106 -17.73 -4.10 -9.68
C ASP A 106 -17.12 -5.34 -10.38
N ASP A 107 -16.70 -5.20 -11.65
CA ASP A 107 -16.04 -6.26 -12.44
C ASP A 107 -14.55 -6.45 -12.15
N VAL A 108 -13.96 -5.60 -11.29
CA VAL A 108 -12.54 -5.65 -10.95
C VAL A 108 -12.33 -6.55 -9.74
N VAL A 109 -11.52 -7.60 -9.93
CA VAL A 109 -11.03 -8.46 -8.84
C VAL A 109 -9.51 -8.36 -8.81
N LEU A 110 -8.98 -8.08 -7.62
CA LEU A 110 -7.56 -7.93 -7.35
C LEU A 110 -7.14 -8.93 -6.26
N ARG A 111 -6.03 -9.63 -6.42
CA ARG A 111 -5.41 -10.43 -5.37
C ARG A 111 -4.41 -9.57 -4.60
N ILE A 112 -4.55 -9.48 -3.28
CA ILE A 112 -3.63 -8.73 -2.43
C ILE A 112 -2.27 -9.42 -2.39
N THR A 113 -1.21 -8.69 -2.73
CA THR A 113 0.16 -9.22 -2.81
C THR A 113 1.13 -8.56 -1.83
N GLU A 114 0.76 -7.41 -1.28
CA GLU A 114 1.59 -6.65 -0.35
C GLU A 114 0.73 -5.76 0.55
N VAL A 115 1.08 -5.71 1.83
CA VAL A 115 0.39 -4.91 2.85
C VAL A 115 1.36 -4.30 3.88
N GLU A 116 0.89 -3.32 4.65
CA GLU A 116 1.59 -2.79 5.82
C GLU A 116 0.65 -2.70 7.03
N ALA A 117 1.13 -3.09 8.21
CA ALA A 117 0.38 -3.00 9.46
C ALA A 117 0.65 -1.70 10.23
N TYR A 118 -0.39 -1.18 10.88
CA TYR A 118 -0.38 -0.01 11.76
C TYR A 118 -1.19 -0.30 13.03
N ARG A 119 -0.64 0.04 14.20
CA ARG A 119 -1.17 -0.31 15.54
C ARG A 119 -1.49 0.92 16.40
N PRO A 120 -2.19 0.79 17.54
CA PRO A 120 -2.61 1.94 18.38
C PRO A 120 -1.48 2.76 19.02
N ASN A 121 -0.28 2.19 19.20
CA ASN A 121 0.90 2.88 19.76
C ASN A 121 1.98 3.20 18.71
N ASP A 122 1.62 3.06 17.43
CA ASP A 122 2.55 3.27 16.33
C ASP A 122 2.61 4.74 15.93
N SER A 123 3.79 5.33 16.02
CA SER A 123 4.02 6.73 15.63
C SER A 123 3.82 7.00 14.13
N ALA A 124 3.74 5.95 13.29
CA ALA A 124 3.36 6.06 11.89
C ALA A 124 1.84 5.93 11.66
N CYS A 125 1.08 5.41 12.63
CA CYS A 125 -0.36 5.21 12.52
C CYS A 125 -1.11 6.54 12.58
N HIS A 126 -2.16 6.70 11.79
CA HIS A 126 -3.05 7.87 11.88
C HIS A 126 -3.81 7.94 13.20
N GLY A 127 -4.05 6.78 13.84
CA GLY A 127 -4.71 6.69 15.15
C GLY A 127 -3.97 7.41 16.28
N ARG A 128 -2.66 7.70 16.13
CA ARG A 128 -1.87 8.38 17.17
C ARG A 128 -2.38 9.77 17.55
N PHE A 129 -3.18 10.41 16.68
CA PHE A 129 -3.78 11.72 16.93
C PHE A 129 -5.14 11.64 17.65
N GLY A 130 -5.56 10.44 18.05
CA GLY A 130 -6.88 10.21 18.63
C GLY A 130 -8.00 10.29 17.60
N VAL A 131 -9.24 10.36 18.09
CA VAL A 131 -10.45 10.38 17.27
C VAL A 131 -10.73 11.81 16.77
N THR A 132 -10.72 11.96 15.46
CA THR A 132 -11.09 13.18 14.72
C THR A 132 -12.02 12.77 13.57
N SER A 133 -12.69 13.70 12.90
CA SER A 133 -13.51 13.34 11.72
C SER A 133 -12.72 12.57 10.64
N ARG A 134 -11.41 12.85 10.50
CA ARG A 134 -10.52 12.17 9.55
C ARG A 134 -10.07 10.79 10.01
N THR A 135 -9.85 10.62 11.31
CA THR A 135 -9.28 9.38 11.88
C THR A 135 -10.35 8.46 12.44
N ALA A 136 -11.56 8.94 12.70
CA ALA A 136 -12.67 8.16 13.25
C ALA A 136 -12.87 6.80 12.56
N PRO A 137 -12.79 6.67 11.22
CA PRO A 137 -12.94 5.37 10.58
C PRO A 137 -11.89 4.33 10.99
N VAL A 138 -10.65 4.71 11.33
CA VAL A 138 -9.62 3.76 11.80
C VAL A 138 -9.92 3.19 13.20
N PHE A 139 -10.80 3.86 13.94
CA PHE A 139 -11.32 3.41 15.23
C PHE A 139 -12.66 2.67 15.10
N GLY A 140 -13.18 2.50 13.89
CA GLY A 140 -14.41 1.74 13.64
C GLY A 140 -14.24 0.24 13.87
N PRO A 141 -15.25 -0.57 13.52
CA PRO A 141 -15.19 -2.01 13.70
C PRO A 141 -14.19 -2.66 12.74
N GLY A 142 -13.51 -3.72 13.19
CA GLY A 142 -12.66 -4.55 12.33
C GLY A 142 -13.38 -4.99 11.04
N GLY A 143 -12.67 -5.00 9.91
CA GLY A 143 -13.22 -5.39 8.62
C GLY A 143 -13.92 -4.26 7.87
N HIS A 144 -13.87 -3.03 8.37
CA HIS A 144 -14.31 -1.85 7.62
C HIS A 144 -13.16 -1.28 6.78
N ALA A 145 -13.50 -0.67 5.65
CA ALA A 145 -12.55 0.06 4.84
C ALA A 145 -12.23 1.40 5.51
N TYR A 146 -10.95 1.71 5.65
CA TYR A 146 -10.49 3.06 5.96
C TYR A 146 -9.82 3.65 4.72
N VAL A 147 -10.53 4.58 4.07
CA VAL A 147 -10.08 5.25 2.84
C VAL A 147 -9.79 6.71 3.11
N TYR A 148 -8.61 7.18 2.69
CA TYR A 148 -8.23 8.58 2.79
C TYR A 148 -7.45 9.06 1.56
N LEU A 149 -7.54 10.37 1.29
CA LEU A 149 -6.75 11.03 0.26
C LEU A 149 -5.35 11.38 0.80
N CYS A 150 -4.32 10.84 0.17
CA CYS A 150 -2.92 11.11 0.49
C CYS A 150 -2.33 12.10 -0.53
N TYR A 151 -1.70 13.16 -0.02
CA TYR A 151 -1.09 14.25 -0.82
C TYR A 151 -2.01 14.82 -1.91
N GLY A 152 -3.32 14.86 -1.66
CA GLY A 152 -4.30 15.40 -2.61
C GLY A 152 -4.56 14.56 -3.87
N LEU A 153 -3.85 13.44 -4.07
CA LEU A 153 -3.86 12.71 -5.34
C LEU A 153 -4.25 11.24 -5.23
N HIS A 154 -3.92 10.57 -4.13
CA HIS A 154 -3.97 9.13 -4.06
C HIS A 154 -4.91 8.63 -2.97
N MET A 155 -5.94 7.88 -3.35
CA MET A 155 -6.79 7.18 -2.38
C MET A 155 -6.05 5.96 -1.81
N MET A 156 -5.86 5.94 -0.50
CA MET A 156 -5.22 4.85 0.23
C MET A 156 -6.31 3.99 0.85
N LEU A 157 -6.33 2.69 0.53
CA LEU A 157 -7.26 1.73 1.10
C LEU A 157 -6.58 0.96 2.24
N ASN A 158 -7.20 0.99 3.41
CA ASN A 158 -6.81 0.20 4.56
C ASN A 158 -8.00 -0.67 5.00
N VAL A 159 -7.70 -1.79 5.64
CA VAL A 159 -8.67 -2.64 6.33
C VAL A 159 -8.50 -2.39 7.82
N VAL A 160 -9.56 -1.91 8.49
CA VAL A 160 -9.56 -1.71 9.95
C VAL A 160 -9.37 -3.07 10.62
N ALA A 161 -8.49 -3.12 11.60
CA ALA A 161 -8.13 -4.30 12.36
C ALA A 161 -8.57 -4.15 13.82
N ASP A 162 -8.54 -5.25 14.55
CA ASP A 162 -8.85 -5.31 15.98
C ASP A 162 -10.33 -4.98 16.27
N LYS A 163 -10.68 -4.90 17.55
CA LYS A 163 -11.99 -4.45 18.01
C LYS A 163 -12.17 -2.95 17.78
N GLU A 164 -13.44 -2.54 17.71
CA GLU A 164 -13.80 -1.13 17.65
C GLU A 164 -13.15 -0.33 18.79
N GLY A 165 -12.70 0.88 18.47
CA GLY A 165 -12.00 1.79 19.37
C GLY A 165 -10.50 1.55 19.50
N ALA A 166 -9.94 0.47 18.92
CA ALA A 166 -8.50 0.21 19.00
C ALA A 166 -7.67 1.24 18.22
N GLY A 167 -8.06 1.57 16.98
CA GLY A 167 -7.27 2.48 16.13
C GLY A 167 -6.15 1.78 15.38
N ALA A 168 -6.43 0.60 14.80
CA ALA A 168 -5.47 -0.25 14.09
C ALA A 168 -5.97 -0.55 12.67
N ALA A 169 -5.05 -0.68 11.71
CA ALA A 169 -5.42 -1.02 10.34
C ALA A 169 -4.26 -1.62 9.55
N VAL A 170 -4.60 -2.26 8.43
CA VAL A 170 -3.66 -2.79 7.44
C VAL A 170 -3.84 -2.07 6.12
N LEU A 171 -2.81 -1.38 5.65
CA LEU A 171 -2.77 -0.72 4.35
C LEU A 171 -2.61 -1.77 3.23
N ILE A 172 -3.46 -1.69 2.21
CA ILE A 172 -3.29 -2.46 0.97
C ILE A 172 -2.30 -1.74 0.06
N ARG A 173 -1.13 -2.35 -0.18
CA ARG A 173 -0.04 -1.70 -0.90
C ARG A 173 0.08 -2.11 -2.34
N SER A 174 -0.04 -3.39 -2.60
CA SER A 174 0.02 -3.88 -3.98
C SER A 174 -0.93 -5.03 -4.16
N CYS A 175 -1.34 -5.20 -5.42
CA CYS A 175 -2.17 -6.31 -5.84
C CYS A 175 -1.67 -6.87 -7.17
N SER A 176 -2.18 -8.04 -7.54
CA SER A 176 -2.14 -8.56 -8.91
C SER A 176 -3.57 -8.62 -9.48
N PRO A 177 -3.76 -8.42 -10.79
CA PRO A 177 -5.09 -8.43 -11.39
C PRO A 177 -5.58 -9.88 -11.52
N VAL A 178 -6.87 -10.10 -11.24
CA VAL A 178 -7.54 -11.40 -11.43
C VAL A 178 -8.59 -11.29 -12.54
N SER A 179 -9.41 -10.24 -12.52
CA SER A 179 -10.37 -9.91 -13.57
C SER A 179 -10.54 -8.39 -13.72
N GLY A 180 -11.20 -7.97 -14.79
CA GLY A 180 -11.49 -6.55 -15.04
C GLY A 180 -10.28 -5.74 -15.51
N LEU A 181 -9.33 -6.37 -16.21
CA LEU A 181 -8.09 -5.72 -16.66
C LEU A 181 -8.36 -4.46 -17.51
N ASP A 182 -9.34 -4.49 -18.42
CA ASP A 182 -9.69 -3.33 -19.25
C ASP A 182 -10.16 -2.14 -18.40
N VAL A 183 -10.99 -2.41 -17.38
CA VAL A 183 -11.46 -1.40 -16.42
C VAL A 183 -10.29 -0.86 -15.59
N ILE A 184 -9.38 -1.73 -15.14
CA ILE A 184 -8.14 -1.32 -14.46
C ILE A 184 -7.32 -0.39 -15.36
N GLN A 185 -7.05 -0.79 -16.61
CA GLN A 185 -6.25 0.00 -17.55
C GLN A 185 -6.90 1.35 -17.85
N GLN A 186 -8.22 1.39 -18.02
CA GLN A 186 -8.99 2.62 -18.21
C GLN A 186 -8.87 3.55 -17.00
N ARG A 187 -9.17 3.06 -15.79
CA ARG A 187 -9.07 3.86 -14.55
C ARG A 187 -7.64 4.35 -14.30
N ARG A 188 -6.65 3.56 -14.71
CA ARG A 188 -5.22 3.90 -14.61
C ARG A 188 -4.68 4.75 -15.75
N GLY A 189 -5.44 4.95 -16.83
CA GLY A 189 -4.97 5.64 -18.03
C GLY A 189 -3.74 4.98 -18.68
N LEU A 190 -3.59 3.65 -18.53
CA LEU A 190 -2.38 2.94 -18.95
C LEU A 190 -2.72 1.58 -19.56
N LYS A 191 -2.53 1.42 -20.87
CA LYS A 191 -2.73 0.15 -21.59
C LYS A 191 -1.49 -0.75 -21.47
N THR A 192 -1.39 -1.50 -20.38
CA THR A 192 -0.32 -2.49 -20.15
C THR A 192 -0.79 -3.58 -19.19
N GLU A 193 -0.13 -4.73 -19.20
CA GLU A 193 -0.36 -5.80 -18.23
C GLU A 193 0.77 -5.89 -17.20
N LYS A 194 1.75 -4.99 -17.29
CA LYS A 194 2.94 -4.99 -16.45
C LYS A 194 2.60 -4.67 -14.98
N PRO A 195 3.41 -5.13 -14.01
CA PRO A 195 3.24 -4.88 -12.58
C PRO A 195 3.04 -3.41 -12.19
N ILE A 196 3.51 -2.48 -13.02
CA ILE A 196 3.33 -1.04 -12.80
C ILE A 196 1.87 -0.62 -12.57
N LEU A 197 0.90 -1.41 -13.06
CA LEU A 197 -0.52 -1.19 -12.83
C LEU A 197 -0.93 -1.25 -11.36
N LEU A 198 -0.33 -2.10 -10.53
CA LEU A 198 -0.87 -2.36 -9.18
C LEU A 198 0.22 -2.40 -8.09
N THR A 199 1.45 -2.01 -8.43
CA THR A 199 2.59 -1.93 -7.50
C THR A 199 2.66 -0.56 -6.82
N GLY A 200 1.77 -0.32 -5.83
CA GLY A 200 1.70 0.89 -5.03
C GLY A 200 0.30 1.15 -4.44
N PRO A 201 0.18 1.72 -3.24
CA PRO A 201 -1.13 1.80 -2.56
C PRO A 201 -2.12 2.72 -3.30
N GLY A 202 -1.68 3.91 -3.72
CA GLY A 202 -2.50 4.82 -4.53
C GLY A 202 -2.87 4.24 -5.92
N LYS A 203 -2.03 3.33 -6.42
CA LYS A 203 -2.25 2.63 -7.69
C LYS A 203 -3.40 1.62 -7.57
N VAL A 204 -3.47 0.90 -6.45
CA VAL A 204 -4.58 0.01 -6.11
C VAL A 204 -5.87 0.82 -5.95
N GLY A 205 -5.84 1.91 -5.19
CA GLY A 205 -7.01 2.78 -5.00
C GLY A 205 -7.57 3.32 -6.32
N GLN A 206 -6.69 3.78 -7.22
CA GLN A 206 -7.10 4.24 -8.56
C GLN A 206 -7.66 3.10 -9.41
N ALA A 207 -7.05 1.91 -9.40
CA ALA A 207 -7.53 0.75 -10.17
C ALA A 207 -8.93 0.28 -9.73
N LEU A 208 -9.21 0.36 -8.43
CA LEU A 208 -10.54 0.08 -7.88
C LEU A 208 -11.54 1.23 -8.11
N GLY A 209 -11.08 2.43 -8.46
CA GLY A 209 -11.95 3.60 -8.63
C GLY A 209 -12.51 4.12 -7.31
N LEU A 210 -11.69 4.10 -6.24
CA LEU A 210 -12.13 4.51 -4.91
C LEU A 210 -12.23 6.03 -4.78
N SER A 211 -13.12 6.45 -3.88
CA SER A 211 -13.25 7.79 -3.32
C SER A 211 -13.28 7.67 -1.79
N THR A 212 -13.25 8.81 -1.07
CA THR A 212 -13.36 8.82 0.40
C THR A 212 -14.72 8.36 0.93
N GLU A 213 -15.75 8.29 0.07
CA GLU A 213 -17.10 7.80 0.44
C GLU A 213 -17.11 6.30 0.77
N TRP A 214 -16.09 5.56 0.33
CA TRP A 214 -15.90 4.16 0.70
C TRP A 214 -15.30 3.98 2.10
N SER A 215 -14.93 5.06 2.78
CA SER A 215 -14.47 4.98 4.17
C SER A 215 -15.63 4.60 5.09
N ASN A 216 -15.35 3.78 6.09
CA ASN A 216 -16.33 3.15 6.98
C ASN A 216 -17.27 2.14 6.28
N HIS A 217 -16.93 1.65 5.08
CA HIS A 217 -17.70 0.61 4.40
C HIS A 217 -17.35 -0.80 4.93
N PRO A 218 -18.31 -1.66 5.32
CA PRO A 218 -18.03 -3.03 5.74
C PRO A 218 -17.59 -3.90 4.55
N LEU A 219 -16.40 -4.50 4.62
CA LEU A 219 -15.82 -5.29 3.53
C LEU A 219 -16.30 -6.76 3.51
N TYR A 220 -16.95 -7.21 4.59
CA TYR A 220 -17.42 -8.59 4.78
C TYR A 220 -18.91 -8.77 4.46
N THR A 221 -19.52 -7.81 3.79
CA THR A 221 -20.92 -7.88 3.33
C THR A 221 -21.03 -7.41 1.89
N PRO A 222 -21.94 -7.96 1.08
CA PRO A 222 -22.20 -7.43 -0.26
C PRO A 222 -22.57 -5.94 -0.22
N GLY A 223 -21.83 -5.11 -0.97
CA GLY A 223 -22.00 -3.66 -0.91
C GLY A 223 -21.22 -2.86 -1.96
N GLY A 224 -20.62 -3.54 -2.94
CA GLY A 224 -19.84 -2.92 -4.02
C GLY A 224 -18.34 -2.82 -3.77
N LEU A 225 -17.87 -2.94 -2.52
CA LEU A 225 -16.44 -3.17 -2.20
C LEU A 225 -16.33 -4.28 -1.17
N GLU A 226 -15.77 -5.41 -1.56
CA GLU A 226 -15.76 -6.62 -0.75
C GLU A 226 -14.35 -7.20 -0.62
N LEU A 227 -14.09 -7.81 0.53
CA LEU A 227 -12.90 -8.61 0.78
C LEU A 227 -13.30 -10.08 0.92
N LEU A 228 -12.79 -10.89 0.00
CA LEU A 228 -13.20 -12.26 -0.20
C LEU A 228 -12.03 -13.21 0.09
N ASP A 229 -12.37 -14.42 0.50
CA ASP A 229 -11.42 -15.47 0.77
C ASP A 229 -10.67 -15.89 -0.50
N GLY A 230 -9.42 -16.30 -0.30
CA GLY A 230 -8.46 -16.58 -1.36
C GLY A 230 -7.27 -17.37 -0.83
N PRO A 231 -6.48 -17.96 -1.75
CA PRO A 231 -5.43 -18.90 -1.42
C PRO A 231 -4.35 -18.27 -0.55
N GLU A 232 -3.95 -18.98 0.50
CA GLU A 232 -2.84 -18.59 1.36
C GLU A 232 -1.51 -18.62 0.59
N PRO A 233 -0.61 -17.66 0.82
CA PRO A 233 0.70 -17.68 0.19
C PRO A 233 1.60 -18.74 0.82
N GLU A 234 2.36 -19.46 -0.01
CA GLU A 234 3.34 -20.45 0.48
C GLU A 234 4.51 -19.80 1.21
N ASN A 235 4.94 -18.62 0.77
CA ASN A 235 6.11 -17.92 1.28
C ASN A 235 5.83 -16.42 1.39
N ILE A 236 6.17 -15.85 2.55
CA ILE A 236 5.98 -14.43 2.86
C ILE A 236 7.35 -13.77 3.05
N LEU A 237 7.47 -12.54 2.57
CA LEU A 237 8.58 -11.65 2.86
C LEU A 237 8.14 -10.58 3.86
N VAL A 238 9.05 -10.18 4.75
CA VAL A 238 8.87 -9.10 5.72
C VAL A 238 9.94 -8.01 5.54
N GLY A 239 9.60 -6.77 5.89
CA GLY A 239 10.55 -5.65 5.84
C GLY A 239 10.00 -4.38 6.49
N PRO A 240 10.80 -3.30 6.51
CA PRO A 240 10.35 -2.01 6.99
C PRO A 240 9.30 -1.42 6.04
N ARG A 241 8.41 -0.64 6.62
CA ARG A 241 7.33 0.06 5.92
C ARG A 241 7.88 1.22 5.09
N VAL A 242 7.13 1.64 4.08
CA VAL A 242 7.56 2.65 3.10
C VAL A 242 6.89 3.99 3.35
N GLY A 243 7.68 5.07 3.31
CA GLY A 243 7.16 6.44 3.37
C GLY A 243 6.82 6.93 4.78
N ILE A 244 7.41 6.30 5.81
CA ILE A 244 7.15 6.62 7.22
C ILE A 244 8.37 7.25 7.92
N GLN A 245 9.25 7.93 7.20
CA GLN A 245 10.50 8.50 7.76
C GLN A 245 10.27 9.56 8.85
N TYR A 246 9.05 10.06 9.00
CA TYR A 246 8.64 10.97 10.07
C TYR A 246 8.35 10.26 11.40
N ALA A 247 8.23 8.93 11.40
CA ALA A 247 7.89 8.14 12.58
C ALA A 247 9.12 7.98 13.51
N SER A 248 8.91 7.40 14.69
CA SER A 248 10.02 7.09 15.61
C SER A 248 10.99 6.09 14.97
N PRO A 249 12.29 6.11 15.33
CA PRO A 249 13.27 5.18 14.79
C PRO A 249 12.88 3.70 14.97
N GLU A 250 12.25 3.35 16.08
CA GLU A 250 11.70 2.01 16.31
C GLU A 250 10.67 1.63 15.23
N HIS A 251 9.68 2.48 15.00
CA HIS A 251 8.60 2.22 14.05
C HIS A 251 9.03 2.29 12.58
N ILE A 252 10.09 3.05 12.27
CA ILE A 252 10.74 3.08 10.95
C ILE A 252 11.40 1.73 10.64
N ASN A 253 12.07 1.13 11.64
CA ASN A 253 12.84 -0.11 11.46
C ASN A 253 11.99 -1.38 11.65
N ALA A 254 10.78 -1.25 12.22
CA ALA A 254 9.87 -2.36 12.45
C ALA A 254 9.48 -3.07 11.14
N LEU A 255 9.54 -4.40 11.15
CA LEU A 255 9.30 -5.26 9.98
C LEU A 255 7.80 -5.49 9.72
N TRP A 256 7.03 -4.41 9.62
CA TRP A 256 5.57 -4.45 9.56
C TRP A 256 5.03 -4.30 8.13
N ARG A 257 5.86 -4.56 7.12
CA ARG A 257 5.48 -4.69 5.72
C ARG A 257 5.59 -6.14 5.30
N PHE A 258 4.53 -6.68 4.71
CA PHE A 258 4.43 -8.09 4.34
C PHE A 258 4.13 -8.20 2.84
N ALA A 259 4.75 -9.17 2.16
CA ALA A 259 4.54 -9.41 0.74
C ALA A 259 4.60 -10.90 0.40
N ILE A 260 3.88 -11.32 -0.63
CA ILE A 260 4.01 -12.69 -1.18
C ILE A 260 5.37 -12.82 -1.86
N ALA A 261 6.14 -13.86 -1.56
CA ALA A 261 7.43 -14.09 -2.21
C ALA A 261 7.27 -14.53 -3.68
N GLY A 262 8.24 -14.19 -4.53
CA GLY A 262 8.28 -14.65 -5.94
C GLY A 262 7.31 -13.95 -6.91
N THR A 263 6.35 -13.16 -6.43
CA THR A 263 5.45 -12.39 -7.31
C THR A 263 6.12 -11.11 -7.83
N PRO A 264 5.90 -10.74 -9.11
CA PRO A 264 6.41 -9.47 -9.63
C PRO A 264 5.63 -8.25 -9.11
N TRP A 265 4.45 -8.48 -8.52
CA TRP A 265 3.47 -7.49 -8.05
C TRP A 265 3.76 -6.96 -6.64
N ILE A 266 5.03 -6.66 -6.37
CA ILE A 266 5.48 -6.01 -5.12
C ILE A 266 5.92 -4.59 -5.47
N SER A 267 5.54 -3.61 -4.67
CA SER A 267 5.97 -2.22 -4.83
C SER A 267 7.45 -2.02 -4.46
N ALA A 268 8.03 -0.93 -4.94
CA ALA A 268 9.36 -0.51 -4.53
C ALA A 268 9.35 0.10 -3.11
N PRO A 269 10.48 0.04 -2.37
CA PRO A 269 11.70 -0.71 -2.67
C PRO A 269 11.54 -2.21 -2.36
N LYS A 270 12.08 -3.08 -3.21
CA LYS A 270 11.98 -4.55 -3.04
C LYS A 270 13.15 -5.13 -2.22
N ASN A 271 14.31 -4.50 -2.29
CA ASN A 271 15.54 -4.94 -1.63
C ASN A 271 15.52 -4.79 -0.10
N THR A 272 14.49 -4.18 0.47
CA THR A 272 14.30 -4.08 1.92
C THR A 272 13.52 -5.26 2.50
N LEU A 273 12.96 -6.12 1.66
CA LEU A 273 12.21 -7.31 2.07
C LEU A 273 13.15 -8.52 2.18
N ARG A 274 12.89 -9.37 3.17
CA ARG A 274 13.59 -10.64 3.43
C ARG A 274 12.58 -11.74 3.79
N PRO A 275 12.93 -13.03 3.67
CA PRO A 275 12.07 -14.11 4.17
C PRO A 275 11.63 -13.86 5.62
N ALA A 276 10.35 -14.13 5.90
CA ALA A 276 9.72 -13.99 7.22
C ALA A 276 10.37 -14.91 8.27
#